data_AF-A0A445C8U9-F1
#
_entry.id   AF-A0A445C8U9-F1
#
_cell.length_a   1.000
_cell.length_b   1.000
_cell.length_c   1.000
_cell.angle_alpha   90.00
_cell.angle_beta   90.00
_cell.angle_gamma   90.00
#
_symmetry.space_group_name_H-M   'P 1'
#
loop_
_entity.id
_entity.type
_entity.pdbx_description
1 polymer ?
#
loop_
_entity_poly.entity_id
_entity_poly.type
_entity_poly.pdbx_seq_one_letter_code
_entity_poly.pdbx_strand_id
1 'polypeptide(L)'
;MVLQCCILQCPMFFGSRHAEKAAIRASGLLRRTGKHLFLTDGTNGKPPLLLQMVRDSEDLKFISALRSFKRRVAYANVRYDKLVGWSTSSIRRRNELPKRQNLSSHESYRHIVNVETVTPSSDPNQVPTESQVNNSGSRRLDMEEEMIRGLTRMSWERIDVRFKGTMQKFLAHSTIQASYQKLLQCSIT
;
A
#
# COMPACT_ATOMS: atom_id res chain seq x y z
N MET A 1 -5.34 -1.96 13.72
CA MET A 1 -5.12 -0.69 13.01
C MET A 1 -5.04 -0.99 11.52
N VAL A 2 -6.08 -0.68 10.75
CA VAL A 2 -6.03 -0.80 9.29
C VAL A 2 -5.25 0.41 8.81
N LEU A 3 -3.93 0.27 8.68
CA LEU A 3 -3.13 1.29 8.01
C LEU A 3 -3.52 1.21 6.53
N GLN A 4 -4.51 2.00 6.12
CA GLN A 4 -4.83 2.17 4.71
C GLN A 4 -3.67 2.98 4.12
N CYS A 5 -2.64 2.25 3.70
CA CYS A 5 -1.39 2.80 3.20
C CYS A 5 -1.66 3.36 1.80
N CYS A 6 -2.04 4.63 1.72
CA CYS A 6 -2.18 5.36 0.47
C CYS A 6 -0.79 5.77 -0.05
N ILE A 7 0.00 4.83 -0.54
CA ILE A 7 1.33 5.10 -1.09
C ILE A 7 1.31 5.04 -2.63
N LEU A 8 1.17 6.19 -3.26
CA LEU A 8 1.78 6.47 -4.56
C LEU A 8 1.49 5.56 -5.77
N GLN A 9 0.22 5.28 -6.05
CA GLN A 9 -0.26 5.22 -7.44
C GLN A 9 -1.77 5.48 -7.37
N CYS A 10 -2.27 6.47 -8.12
CA CYS A 10 -3.71 6.68 -8.26
C CYS A 10 -4.14 6.04 -9.60
N PRO A 11 -4.54 4.75 -9.61
CA PRO A 11 -4.94 4.06 -10.83
C PRO A 11 -6.09 4.72 -11.60
N MET A 12 -6.75 5.76 -11.07
CA MET A 12 -7.68 6.63 -11.79
C MET A 12 -7.07 7.21 -13.07
N PHE A 13 -5.74 7.40 -13.12
CA PHE A 13 -5.06 7.92 -14.31
C PHE A 13 -4.62 6.85 -15.31
N PHE A 14 -5.05 5.58 -15.14
CA PHE A 14 -4.75 4.47 -16.05
C PHE A 14 -3.24 4.27 -16.36
N GLY A 15 -2.35 4.74 -15.47
CA GLY A 15 -0.90 4.70 -15.69
C GLY A 15 -0.38 5.75 -16.69
N SER A 16 -1.19 6.73 -17.07
CA SER A 16 -0.75 7.86 -17.91
C SER A 16 0.15 8.80 -17.13
N ARG A 17 1.44 8.81 -17.49
CA ARG A 17 2.45 9.70 -16.90
C ARG A 17 2.09 11.19 -17.02
N HIS A 18 1.38 11.58 -18.08
CA HIS A 18 0.97 12.96 -18.29
C HIS A 18 -0.15 13.38 -17.35
N ALA A 19 -1.15 12.52 -17.17
CA ALA A 19 -2.26 12.77 -16.27
C ALA A 19 -1.79 12.80 -14.81
N GLU A 20 -0.86 11.91 -14.43
CA GLU A 20 -0.23 11.95 -13.12
C GLU A 20 0.54 13.24 -12.88
N LYS A 21 1.32 13.72 -13.85
CA LYS A 21 2.04 15.01 -13.75
C LYS A 21 1.06 16.19 -13.62
N ALA A 22 -0.05 16.18 -14.35
CA ALA A 22 -1.09 17.20 -14.24
C ALA A 22 -1.75 17.17 -12.84
N ALA A 23 -2.05 15.98 -12.32
CA ALA A 23 -2.65 15.81 -11.00
C ALA A 23 -1.72 16.29 -9.87
N ILE A 24 -0.41 16.08 -9.99
CA ILE A 24 0.57 16.63 -9.04
C ILE A 24 0.55 18.15 -9.05
N ARG A 25 0.55 18.78 -10.23
CA ARG A 25 0.46 20.25 -10.34
C ARG A 25 -0.86 20.76 -9.77
N ALA A 26 -1.93 20.01 -9.97
CA ALA A 26 -3.24 20.32 -9.43
C ALA A 26 -3.44 19.90 -7.95
N SER A 27 -2.48 19.20 -7.33
CA SER A 27 -2.63 18.66 -5.97
C SER A 27 -2.86 19.75 -4.93
N GLY A 28 -2.37 20.97 -5.18
CA GLY A 28 -2.63 22.15 -4.36
C GLY A 28 -4.11 22.55 -4.27
N LEU A 29 -4.92 22.25 -5.31
CA LEU A 29 -6.37 22.51 -5.30
C LEU A 29 -7.10 21.64 -4.28
N LEU A 30 -6.57 20.43 -4.03
CA LEU A 30 -7.08 19.51 -2.99
C LEU A 30 -6.47 19.79 -1.61
N ARG A 31 -5.84 20.97 -1.43
CA ARG A 31 -5.26 21.48 -0.18
C ARG A 31 -4.32 20.45 0.47
N ARG A 32 -4.43 20.23 1.78
CA ARG A 32 -3.53 19.37 2.56
C ARG A 32 -3.59 17.90 2.11
N THR A 33 -4.80 17.40 1.85
CA THR A 33 -5.02 15.99 1.44
C THR A 33 -4.37 15.69 0.10
N GLY A 34 -4.51 16.59 -0.88
CA GLY A 34 -3.83 16.44 -2.17
C GLY A 34 -2.31 16.38 -2.00
N LYS A 35 -1.74 17.28 -1.19
CA LYS A 35 -0.29 17.31 -0.96
C LYS A 35 0.23 16.02 -0.33
N HIS A 36 -0.44 15.50 0.70
CA HIS A 36 -0.06 14.22 1.31
C HIS A 36 -0.18 13.06 0.30
N LEU A 37 -1.26 13.02 -0.50
CA LEU A 37 -1.51 11.95 -1.47
C LEU A 37 -0.44 11.87 -2.57
N PHE A 38 0.06 13.03 -3.00
CA PHE A 38 1.08 13.13 -4.04
C PHE A 38 2.51 13.25 -3.50
N LEU A 39 2.71 13.15 -2.18
CA LEU A 39 3.99 13.34 -1.49
C LEU A 39 4.65 14.69 -1.81
N THR A 40 3.84 15.75 -1.86
CA THR A 40 4.30 17.14 -2.11
C THR A 40 4.19 18.01 -0.85
N ASP A 41 4.05 17.38 0.31
CA ASP A 41 3.87 18.00 1.62
C ASP A 41 5.17 18.18 2.42
N GLY A 42 6.33 17.91 1.83
CA GLY A 42 7.61 18.20 2.46
C GLY A 42 7.77 19.70 2.75
N THR A 43 8.06 20.05 4.00
CA THR A 43 8.25 21.44 4.46
C THR A 43 9.59 21.59 5.18
N ASN A 44 10.25 22.74 5.03
CA ASN A 44 11.43 23.13 5.82
C ASN A 44 12.56 22.08 5.80
N GLY A 45 12.86 21.53 4.62
CA GLY A 45 13.90 20.50 4.43
C GLY A 45 13.52 19.09 4.89
N LYS A 46 12.35 18.89 5.50
CA LYS A 46 11.86 17.55 5.87
C LYS A 46 11.21 16.84 4.69
N PRO A 47 11.37 15.51 4.55
CA PRO A 47 10.69 14.75 3.51
C PRO A 47 9.17 14.71 3.73
N PRO A 48 8.38 14.24 2.74
CA PRO A 48 6.94 14.01 2.89
C PRO A 48 6.59 13.20 4.14
N LEU A 49 5.43 13.47 4.77
CA LEU A 49 5.06 12.84 6.05
C LEU A 49 5.05 11.30 5.97
N LEU A 50 4.48 10.73 4.91
CA LEU A 50 4.42 9.27 4.74
C LEU A 50 5.82 8.64 4.65
N LEU A 51 6.79 9.34 4.06
CA LEU A 51 8.17 8.89 4.02
C LEU A 51 8.86 9.02 5.39
N GLN A 52 8.49 10.01 6.19
CA GLN A 52 8.96 10.11 7.58
C GLN A 52 8.42 8.94 8.42
N MET A 53 7.16 8.53 8.21
CA MET A 53 6.51 7.46 8.97
C MET A 53 7.16 6.07 8.82
N VAL A 54 8.02 5.88 7.82
CA VAL A 54 8.73 4.61 7.63
C VAL A 54 10.05 4.52 8.42
N ARG A 55 10.33 5.52 9.25
CA ARG A 55 11.45 5.58 10.19
C ARG A 55 10.97 6.14 11.54
N ASP A 56 11.68 5.81 12.60
CA ASP A 56 11.49 6.50 13.88
C ASP A 56 12.39 7.75 13.91
N SER A 57 11.87 8.85 14.44
CA SER A 57 12.65 10.05 14.81
C SER A 57 12.71 10.18 16.34
N GLU A 58 13.39 11.20 16.86
CA GLU A 58 13.39 11.45 18.32
C GLU A 58 11.98 11.71 18.84
N ASP A 59 11.24 12.59 18.17
CA ASP A 59 9.90 13.02 18.60
C ASP A 59 8.77 12.05 18.19
N LEU A 60 8.97 11.24 17.13
CA LEU A 60 7.91 10.42 16.53
C LEU A 60 8.39 8.98 16.29
N LYS A 61 7.83 8.04 17.05
CA LYS A 61 8.19 6.62 17.02
C LYS A 61 7.20 5.77 16.21
N PHE A 62 6.96 6.11 14.94
CA PHE A 62 5.94 5.46 14.09
C PHE A 62 6.16 3.96 13.87
N ILE A 63 7.38 3.55 13.51
CA ILE A 63 7.72 2.14 13.27
C ILE A 63 7.68 1.36 14.57
N SER A 64 8.19 1.94 15.66
CA SER A 64 8.11 1.30 16.98
C SER A 64 6.66 1.14 17.45
N ALA A 65 5.80 2.15 17.24
CA ALA A 65 4.37 2.04 17.51
C ALA A 65 3.72 0.95 16.63
N LEU A 66 4.05 0.89 15.34
CA LEU A 66 3.53 -0.14 14.44
C LEU A 66 4.01 -1.55 14.80
N ARG A 67 5.21 -1.68 15.38
CA ARG A 67 5.76 -2.93 15.89
C ARG A 67 5.02 -3.43 17.13
N SER A 68 4.45 -2.54 17.94
CA SER A 68 3.71 -2.92 19.15
C SER A 68 2.43 -3.74 18.88
N PHE A 69 1.90 -3.67 17.65
CA PHE A 69 0.77 -4.51 17.23
C PHE A 69 1.19 -5.97 17.10
N LYS A 70 0.49 -6.88 17.78
CA LYS A 70 0.69 -8.33 17.69
C LYS A 70 0.48 -8.86 16.27
N ARG A 71 -0.50 -8.29 15.55
CA ARG A 71 -0.88 -8.69 14.20
C ARG A 71 -0.98 -7.45 13.30
N ARG A 72 -0.35 -7.52 12.12
CA ARG A 72 -0.38 -6.50 11.08
C ARG A 72 -0.90 -7.14 9.79
N VAL A 73 -1.97 -6.59 9.25
CA VAL A 73 -2.63 -7.12 8.06
C VAL A 73 -2.73 -6.02 7.01
N ALA A 74 -2.31 -6.31 5.79
CA ALA A 74 -2.41 -5.44 4.63
C ALA A 74 -3.45 -6.02 3.65
N TYR A 75 -4.52 -5.28 3.42
CA TYR A 75 -5.57 -5.68 2.48
C TYR A 75 -5.37 -5.00 1.14
N ALA A 76 -5.46 -5.76 0.06
CA ALA A 76 -5.28 -5.21 -1.27
C ALA A 76 -6.27 -5.74 -2.29
N ASN A 77 -6.88 -4.83 -3.04
CA ASN A 77 -7.73 -5.18 -4.16
C ASN A 77 -6.88 -5.56 -5.37
N VAL A 78 -7.04 -6.80 -5.86
CA VAL A 78 -6.30 -7.29 -7.05
C VAL A 78 -6.71 -6.55 -8.33
N ARG A 79 -7.98 -6.11 -8.38
CA ARG A 79 -8.60 -5.41 -9.51
C ARG A 79 -9.65 -4.40 -9.03
N TYR A 80 -9.95 -3.46 -9.92
CA TYR A 80 -11.02 -2.47 -9.81
C TYR A 80 -10.86 -1.40 -8.72
N ASP A 81 -9.82 -1.47 -7.89
CA ASP A 81 -9.42 -0.32 -7.08
C ASP A 81 -8.68 0.69 -7.96
N LYS A 82 -9.31 1.86 -8.11
CA LYS A 82 -8.77 2.97 -8.90
C LYS A 82 -8.08 4.02 -8.01
N LEU A 83 -8.18 3.90 -6.69
CA LEU A 83 -7.63 4.89 -5.76
C LEU A 83 -6.25 4.49 -5.28
N VAL A 84 -6.07 3.22 -4.90
CA VAL A 84 -4.78 2.70 -4.44
C VAL A 84 -4.43 1.43 -5.20
N GLY A 85 -3.22 1.42 -5.78
CA GLY A 85 -2.73 0.29 -6.56
C GLY A 85 -2.53 -0.99 -5.73
N TRP A 86 -2.56 -2.14 -6.40
CA TRP A 86 -2.39 -3.45 -5.76
C TRP A 86 -1.02 -3.59 -5.06
N SER A 87 0.08 -3.16 -5.72
CA SER A 87 1.44 -3.14 -5.14
C SER A 87 1.49 -2.34 -3.85
N THR A 88 0.99 -1.12 -3.91
CA THR A 88 0.89 -0.19 -2.79
C THR A 88 0.15 -0.78 -1.59
N SER A 89 -1.11 -1.18 -1.79
CA SER A 89 -1.98 -1.62 -0.69
C SER A 89 -1.49 -2.91 -0.05
N SER A 90 -0.75 -3.73 -0.80
CA SER A 90 -0.15 -4.96 -0.28
C SER A 90 1.27 -4.80 0.25
N ILE A 91 1.85 -3.59 0.17
CA ILE A 91 3.24 -3.31 0.56
C ILE A 91 4.18 -4.28 -0.18
N ARG A 92 4.01 -4.36 -1.51
CA ARG A 92 4.81 -5.20 -2.42
C ARG A 92 5.38 -4.35 -3.55
N ARG A 93 6.53 -4.75 -4.08
CA ARG A 93 7.01 -4.25 -5.37
C ARG A 93 6.15 -4.82 -6.50
N ARG A 94 6.14 -4.17 -7.67
CA ARG A 94 5.30 -4.63 -8.80
C ARG A 94 5.71 -6.01 -9.31
N ASN A 95 7.00 -6.34 -9.25
CA ASN A 95 7.56 -7.63 -9.65
C ASN A 95 7.29 -8.75 -8.61
N GLU A 96 6.99 -8.41 -7.36
CA GLU A 96 6.63 -9.34 -6.27
C GLU A 96 5.13 -9.69 -6.25
N LEU A 97 4.32 -9.04 -7.08
CA LEU A 97 2.88 -9.30 -7.11
C LEU A 97 2.60 -10.72 -7.62
N PRO A 98 1.70 -11.48 -6.97
CA PRO A 98 1.29 -12.79 -7.44
C PRO A 98 0.78 -12.75 -8.89
N LYS A 99 1.14 -13.76 -9.68
CA LYS A 99 0.63 -13.89 -11.05
C LYS A 99 -0.89 -14.08 -11.00
N ARG A 100 -1.64 -13.21 -11.69
CA ARG A 100 -3.10 -13.19 -11.65
C ARG A 100 -3.77 -14.51 -12.05
N GLN A 101 -3.11 -15.30 -12.89
CA GLN A 101 -3.56 -16.60 -13.37
C GLN A 101 -3.60 -17.66 -12.26
N ASN A 102 -2.76 -17.51 -11.23
CA ASN A 102 -2.62 -18.46 -10.12
C ASN A 102 -3.55 -18.12 -8.94
N LEU A 103 -4.38 -17.08 -9.06
CA LEU A 103 -5.26 -16.61 -8.00
C LEU A 103 -6.62 -17.30 -8.10
N SER A 104 -6.81 -18.36 -7.32
CA SER A 104 -8.09 -19.02 -7.06
C SER A 104 -8.79 -18.43 -5.84
N SER A 105 -10.11 -18.55 -5.77
CA SER A 105 -10.85 -18.14 -4.57
C SER A 105 -10.53 -19.08 -3.41
N HIS A 106 -10.31 -18.50 -2.23
CA HIS A 106 -10.13 -19.22 -0.98
C HIS A 106 -11.39 -20.00 -0.62
N GLU A 107 -11.23 -21.21 -0.09
CA GLU A 107 -12.32 -22.14 0.22
C GLU A 107 -13.34 -21.54 1.21
N SER A 108 -12.85 -20.96 2.31
CA SER A 108 -13.70 -20.36 3.35
C SER A 108 -14.24 -18.96 3.02
N TYR A 109 -13.63 -18.23 2.08
CA TYR A 109 -13.96 -16.83 1.81
C TYR A 109 -13.87 -16.52 0.32
N ARG A 110 -15.03 -16.50 -0.34
CA ARG A 110 -15.19 -16.31 -1.81
C ARG A 110 -14.36 -15.16 -2.40
N HIS A 111 -14.20 -14.06 -1.66
CA HIS A 111 -13.54 -12.86 -2.14
C HIS A 111 -12.04 -12.80 -1.85
N ILE A 112 -11.52 -13.64 -0.95
CA ILE A 112 -10.08 -13.74 -0.70
C ILE A 112 -9.50 -14.65 -1.78
N VAL A 113 -8.42 -14.20 -2.43
CA VAL A 113 -7.79 -14.94 -3.52
C VAL A 113 -6.32 -15.25 -3.30
N ASN A 114 -5.70 -14.60 -2.33
CA ASN A 114 -4.36 -14.93 -1.86
C ASN A 114 -4.17 -14.44 -0.43
N VAL A 115 -3.53 -15.28 0.38
CA VAL A 115 -3.13 -14.97 1.74
C VAL A 115 -1.65 -15.34 1.86
N GLU A 116 -0.83 -14.35 2.19
CA GLU A 116 0.61 -14.51 2.30
C GLU A 116 1.05 -13.94 3.63
N THR A 117 1.67 -14.75 4.48
CA THR A 117 2.29 -14.26 5.71
C THR A 117 3.77 -14.12 5.49
N VAL A 118 4.27 -12.88 5.59
CA VAL A 118 5.69 -12.56 5.45
C VAL A 118 6.25 -12.22 6.81
N THR A 119 7.31 -12.92 7.19
CA THR A 119 8.18 -12.55 8.30
C THR A 119 9.34 -11.72 7.76
N PRO A 120 9.85 -10.73 8.51
CA PRO A 120 11.00 -9.96 8.07
C PRO A 120 12.18 -10.92 7.84
N SER A 121 12.79 -10.86 6.66
CA SER A 121 13.97 -11.65 6.34
C SER A 121 15.10 -11.33 7.31
N SER A 122 15.85 -12.34 7.74
CA SER A 122 17.04 -12.20 8.57
C SER A 122 18.18 -11.46 7.87
N ASP A 123 18.05 -11.20 6.57
CA ASP A 123 19.04 -10.52 5.75
C ASP A 123 18.47 -9.21 5.17
N PRO A 124 18.89 -8.04 5.69
CA PRO A 124 18.49 -6.72 5.19
C PRO A 124 19.11 -6.34 3.83
N ASN A 125 20.03 -7.14 3.28
CA ASN A 125 20.89 -6.74 2.15
C ASN A 125 20.52 -7.35 0.78
N GLN A 126 19.41 -8.07 0.65
CA GLN A 126 18.95 -8.50 -0.68
C GLN A 126 18.30 -7.34 -1.42
N VAL A 127 19.14 -6.61 -2.16
CA VAL A 127 18.77 -5.59 -3.15
C VAL A 127 18.50 -6.29 -4.48
N PRO A 128 17.27 -6.30 -5.02
CA PRO A 128 17.09 -6.54 -6.44
C PRO A 128 17.55 -5.26 -7.16
N THR A 129 18.71 -5.34 -7.80
CA THR A 129 19.25 -4.28 -8.66
C THR A 129 18.25 -3.96 -9.77
N GLU A 130 17.64 -2.78 -9.75
CA GLU A 130 16.94 -2.24 -10.91
C GLU A 130 17.73 -1.08 -11.52
N SER A 131 18.03 -1.28 -12.81
CA SER A 131 18.84 -0.49 -13.72
C SER A 131 18.45 0.99 -13.83
N GLN A 132 19.47 1.83 -13.94
CA GLN A 132 19.40 3.28 -14.17
C GLN A 132 18.50 3.66 -15.36
N VAL A 133 17.41 4.41 -15.12
CA VAL A 133 16.73 5.21 -16.16
C VAL A 133 16.05 6.49 -15.57
N ASN A 134 16.63 7.64 -15.91
CA ASN A 134 16.05 8.98 -16.11
C ASN A 134 15.50 9.82 -14.91
N ASN A 135 16.22 10.91 -14.66
CA ASN A 135 16.28 11.85 -13.52
C ASN A 135 15.01 12.60 -13.03
N SER A 136 13.79 12.28 -13.48
CA SER A 136 12.57 12.87 -12.87
C SER A 136 11.49 11.85 -12.48
N GLY A 137 11.52 10.66 -13.08
CA GLY A 137 10.77 9.49 -12.59
C GLY A 137 11.44 8.82 -11.38
N SER A 138 12.77 8.95 -11.28
CA SER A 138 13.61 8.38 -10.22
C SER A 138 13.11 8.73 -8.82
N ARG A 139 13.01 10.02 -8.47
CA ARG A 139 12.76 10.44 -7.08
C ARG A 139 11.49 9.86 -6.46
N ARG A 140 10.41 9.66 -7.22
CA ARG A 140 9.15 9.08 -6.69
C ARG A 140 9.25 7.56 -6.53
N LEU A 141 9.90 6.88 -7.47
CA LEU A 141 10.18 5.45 -7.36
C LEU A 141 11.13 5.20 -6.19
N ASP A 142 12.11 6.09 -5.99
CA ASP A 142 13.03 6.03 -4.86
C ASP A 142 12.27 6.16 -3.53
N MET A 143 11.33 7.10 -3.42
CA MET A 143 10.47 7.23 -2.24
C MET A 143 9.55 6.01 -2.03
N GLU A 144 8.92 5.50 -3.09
CA GLU A 144 8.10 4.28 -3.05
C GLU A 144 8.91 3.11 -2.49
N GLU A 145 10.11 2.91 -3.01
CA GLU A 145 11.03 1.86 -2.59
C GLU A 145 11.50 2.04 -1.14
N GLU A 146 11.83 3.27 -0.73
CA GLU A 146 12.15 3.55 0.67
C GLU A 146 11.01 3.19 1.62
N MET A 147 9.76 3.46 1.22
CA MET A 147 8.60 3.12 2.03
C MET A 147 8.35 1.62 2.09
N ILE A 148 8.43 0.91 0.96
CA ILE A 148 8.32 -0.55 0.91
C ILE A 148 9.40 -1.18 1.80
N ARG A 149 10.66 -0.72 1.67
CA ARG A 149 11.79 -1.20 2.46
C ARG A 149 11.59 -0.94 3.95
N GLY A 150 11.11 0.24 4.34
CA GLY A 150 10.88 0.58 5.74
C GLY A 150 9.75 -0.24 6.38
N LEU A 151 8.63 -0.43 5.66
CA LEU A 151 7.48 -1.18 6.15
C LEU A 151 7.73 -2.69 6.18
N THR A 152 8.51 -3.24 5.23
CA THR A 152 8.81 -4.69 5.13
C THR A 152 9.79 -5.17 6.21
N ARG A 153 10.37 -4.27 7.03
CA ARG A 153 11.13 -4.61 8.24
C ARG A 153 10.30 -5.29 9.33
N MET A 154 8.99 -5.36 9.17
CA MET A 154 8.05 -5.97 10.10
C MET A 154 7.31 -7.10 9.40
N SER A 155 6.75 -8.01 10.19
CA SER A 155 5.89 -9.05 9.63
C SER A 155 4.54 -8.49 9.19
N TRP A 156 4.03 -9.00 8.07
CA TRP A 156 2.74 -8.63 7.50
C TRP A 156 1.99 -9.87 7.03
N GLU A 157 0.70 -9.91 7.33
CA GLU A 157 -0.25 -10.79 6.68
C GLU A 157 -0.87 -10.01 5.52
N ARG A 158 -0.57 -10.42 4.29
CA ARG A 158 -1.05 -9.76 3.07
C ARG A 158 -2.24 -10.54 2.53
N ILE A 159 -3.40 -9.88 2.48
CA ILE A 159 -4.65 -10.47 2.03
C ILE A 159 -5.08 -9.78 0.75
N ASP A 160 -5.05 -10.52 -0.34
CA ASP A 160 -5.49 -10.04 -1.63
C ASP A 160 -6.94 -10.45 -1.88
N VAL A 161 -7.76 -9.46 -2.24
CA VAL A 161 -9.20 -9.64 -2.45
C VAL A 161 -9.61 -9.36 -3.89
N ARG A 162 -10.64 -10.07 -4.34
CA ARG A 162 -11.21 -9.97 -5.69
C ARG A 162 -12.73 -10.10 -5.65
N PHE A 163 -13.41 -9.01 -5.97
CA PHE A 163 -14.87 -8.97 -6.12
C PHE A 163 -15.30 -9.37 -7.55
N LYS A 164 -15.13 -10.65 -7.92
CA LYS A 164 -15.58 -11.15 -9.23
C LYS A 164 -17.11 -11.32 -9.23
N GLY A 165 -17.78 -10.83 -10.28
CA GLY A 165 -19.22 -11.07 -10.49
C GLY A 165 -20.18 -10.26 -9.61
N THR A 166 -19.68 -9.44 -8.68
CA THR A 166 -20.50 -8.60 -7.80
C THR A 166 -20.42 -7.13 -8.17
N MET A 167 -21.47 -6.36 -7.87
CA MET A 167 -21.47 -4.89 -8.05
C MET A 167 -20.49 -4.18 -7.10
N GLN A 168 -20.07 -4.85 -6.03
CA GLN A 168 -19.04 -4.37 -5.10
C GLN A 168 -17.72 -4.04 -5.80
N LYS A 169 -17.44 -4.61 -6.98
CA LYS A 169 -16.26 -4.25 -7.78
C LYS A 169 -16.17 -2.74 -8.08
N PHE A 170 -17.30 -2.05 -8.19
CA PHE A 170 -17.34 -0.61 -8.46
C PHE A 170 -17.06 0.25 -7.22
N LEU A 171 -17.22 -0.35 -6.03
CA LEU A 171 -16.92 0.25 -4.73
C LEU A 171 -15.80 -0.51 -4.02
N ALA A 172 -14.91 -1.19 -4.77
CA ALA A 172 -13.94 -2.14 -4.20
C ALA A 172 -13.06 -1.47 -3.13
N HIS A 173 -12.73 -0.18 -3.33
CA HIS A 173 -11.98 0.60 -2.37
C HIS A 173 -12.71 0.78 -1.03
N SER A 174 -14.01 1.06 -1.06
CA SER A 174 -14.85 1.24 0.13
C SER A 174 -15.39 -0.08 0.67
N THR A 175 -15.39 -1.16 -0.11
CA THR A 175 -15.97 -2.45 0.27
C THR A 175 -15.11 -3.19 1.29
N ILE A 176 -13.79 -2.93 1.32
CA ILE A 176 -12.91 -3.44 2.38
C ILE A 176 -13.26 -2.77 3.73
N GLN A 177 -13.90 -1.60 3.71
CA GLN A 177 -14.36 -0.89 4.90
C GLN A 177 -15.81 -1.30 5.25
N ALA A 178 -16.02 -2.49 5.82
CA ALA A 178 -17.33 -2.86 6.38
C ALA A 178 -17.24 -3.78 7.62
N SER A 179 -17.62 -3.19 8.77
CA SER A 179 -18.11 -3.76 10.03
C SER A 179 -17.28 -4.82 10.78
N TYR A 180 -16.56 -4.38 11.81
CA TYR A 180 -15.97 -5.21 12.89
C TYR A 180 -16.98 -6.11 13.64
N GLN A 181 -18.29 -5.98 13.40
CA GLN A 181 -19.32 -6.66 14.16
C GLN A 181 -19.41 -8.18 13.92
N LYS A 182 -18.90 -8.71 12.80
CA LYS A 182 -18.96 -10.16 12.51
C LYS A 182 -17.68 -10.95 12.77
N LEU A 183 -16.54 -10.29 13.00
CA LEU A 183 -15.26 -10.99 13.19
C LEU A 183 -14.95 -11.36 14.64
N LEU A 184 -15.67 -10.80 15.62
CA LEU A 184 -15.49 -11.13 17.04
C LEU A 184 -16.09 -12.49 17.45
N GLN A 185 -16.92 -13.10 16.60
CA GLN A 185 -17.53 -14.39 16.91
C GLN A 185 -16.64 -15.59 16.53
N CYS A 186 -15.52 -15.37 15.83
CA CYS A 186 -14.63 -16.44 15.37
C CYS A 186 -13.31 -16.52 16.14
N SER A 187 -13.20 -15.86 17.30
CA SER A 187 -12.04 -16.00 18.20
C SER A 187 -12.42 -16.43 19.62
N ILE A 188 -13.68 -16.82 19.83
CA ILE A 188 -14.16 -17.47 21.06
C ILE A 188 -15.12 -18.59 20.64
N THR A 189 -14.56 -19.66 20.09
CA THR A 189 -15.06 -21.05 20.19
C THR A 189 -13.88 -21.96 19.87
#